data_AF-A0A0A1XAA9-F1
#
_entry.id   AF-A0A0A1XAA9-F1
#
_cell.length_a   1.000
_cell.length_b   1.000
_cell.length_c   1.000
_cell.angle_alpha   90.00
_cell.angle_beta   90.00
_cell.angle_gamma   90.00
#
_symmetry.space_group_name_H-M   'P 1'
#
loop_
_entity.id
_entity.type
_entity.pdbx_description
1 polymer ?
#
loop_
_entity_poly.entity_id
_entity_poly.type
_entity_poly.pdbx_seq_one_letter_code
_entity_poly.pdbx_strand_id
1 'polypeptide(L)'
;MGNINNLKFINTKLLWNSGFINIWKHPKSLLWWLQSYLSNSSDICVGLKDADGFIRMPVQLNQVKDLPRNQTWKPHICIRFLLTMLKLIETTMSSVNCPYTVYEFAYDSFTTCIKLKKHIGKTEYSFLSEEYIEHCRKQTSM
;
A
#
# COMPACT_ATOMS: atom_id res chain seq x y z
N MET A 1 7.67 10.57 -26.32
CA MET A 1 7.03 9.71 -25.30
C MET A 1 5.84 10.46 -24.72
N GLY A 2 4.68 9.82 -24.58
CA GLY A 2 3.52 10.47 -23.94
C GLY A 2 3.80 10.80 -22.47
N ASN A 3 3.20 11.87 -21.95
CA ASN A 3 3.29 12.22 -20.54
C ASN A 3 2.78 11.05 -19.69
N ILE A 4 3.61 10.56 -18.77
CA ILE A 4 3.29 9.42 -17.88
C ILE A 4 2.00 9.64 -17.09
N ASN A 5 1.67 10.90 -16.78
CA ASN A 5 0.46 11.29 -16.05
C ASN A 5 -0.82 11.10 -16.87
N ASN A 6 -0.70 10.95 -18.20
CA ASN A 6 -1.84 10.69 -19.09
C ASN A 6 -2.05 9.19 -19.35
N LEU A 7 -1.20 8.32 -18.78
CA LEU A 7 -1.31 6.89 -18.96
C LEU A 7 -2.32 6.28 -17.98
N LYS A 8 -3.01 5.24 -18.48
CA LYS A 8 -3.91 4.42 -17.68
C LYS A 8 -3.11 3.29 -17.03
N PHE A 9 -2.97 3.31 -15.71
CA PHE A 9 -2.28 2.26 -14.97
C PHE A 9 -3.20 1.09 -14.60
N ILE A 10 -2.75 -0.13 -14.86
CA ILE A 10 -3.46 -1.38 -14.56
C ILE A 10 -2.62 -2.22 -13.62
N ASN A 11 -3.23 -2.73 -12.55
CA ASN A 11 -2.55 -3.59 -11.57
C ASN A 11 -2.81 -5.06 -11.90
N THR A 12 -1.76 -5.84 -12.16
CA THR A 12 -1.89 -7.26 -12.53
C THR A 12 -1.70 -8.18 -11.32
N LYS A 13 -2.51 -9.24 -11.22
CA LYS A 13 -2.42 -10.29 -10.20
C LYS A 13 -2.49 -11.68 -10.83
N LEU A 14 -1.93 -12.66 -10.14
CA LEU A 14 -2.02 -14.07 -10.52
C LEU A 14 -2.62 -14.87 -9.37
N LEU A 15 -3.49 -15.82 -9.72
CA LEU A 15 -4.08 -16.78 -8.81
C LEU A 15 -4.10 -18.16 -9.44
N TRP A 16 -4.06 -19.21 -8.62
CA TRP A 16 -4.40 -20.55 -9.06
C TRP A 16 -5.91 -20.67 -9.21
N ASN A 17 -6.35 -21.25 -10.32
CA ASN A 17 -7.74 -21.57 -10.58
C ASN A 17 -8.18 -22.67 -9.61
N SER A 18 -8.76 -22.25 -8.50
CA SER A 18 -9.17 -23.10 -7.38
C SER A 18 -10.68 -23.31 -7.35
N GLY A 19 -11.38 -23.07 -8.46
CA GLY A 19 -12.84 -23.22 -8.56
C GLY A 19 -13.64 -22.10 -7.89
N PHE A 20 -13.02 -20.95 -7.58
CA PHE A 20 -13.75 -19.79 -7.07
C PHE A 20 -14.77 -19.30 -8.12
N ILE A 21 -16.06 -19.39 -7.78
CA ILE A 21 -17.16 -18.90 -8.63
C ILE A 21 -17.02 -17.40 -8.93
N ASN A 22 -16.53 -16.63 -7.96
CA ASN A 22 -16.28 -15.19 -8.12
C ASN A 22 -14.94 -14.79 -7.51
N ILE A 23 -13.94 -14.57 -8.38
CA ILE A 23 -12.58 -14.20 -7.97
C ILE A 23 -12.51 -12.87 -7.21
N TRP A 24 -13.47 -11.98 -7.40
CA TRP A 24 -13.52 -10.68 -6.75
C TRP A 24 -13.96 -10.78 -5.29
N LYS A 25 -14.50 -11.93 -4.87
CA LYS A 25 -14.81 -12.28 -3.49
C LYS A 25 -13.64 -12.96 -2.76
N HIS A 26 -12.53 -13.20 -3.46
CA HIS A 26 -11.35 -13.79 -2.85
C HIS A 26 -10.86 -12.92 -1.67
N PRO A 27 -10.37 -13.50 -0.56
CA PRO A 27 -9.93 -12.73 0.62
C PRO A 27 -8.86 -11.67 0.33
N LYS A 28 -8.03 -11.89 -0.70
CA LYS A 28 -7.02 -10.92 -1.17
C LYS A 28 -7.61 -9.71 -1.92
N SER A 29 -8.90 -9.70 -2.25
CA SER A 29 -9.55 -8.60 -2.98
C SER A 29 -9.39 -7.25 -2.26
N LEU A 30 -9.46 -7.24 -0.93
CA LEU A 30 -9.21 -6.04 -0.12
C LEU A 30 -7.79 -5.50 -0.35
N LEU A 31 -6.78 -6.38 -0.37
CA LEU A 31 -5.39 -5.98 -0.58
C LEU A 31 -5.17 -5.46 -2.00
N TRP A 32 -5.76 -6.10 -3.01
CA TRP A 32 -5.66 -5.64 -4.40
C TRP A 32 -6.34 -4.29 -4.60
N TRP A 33 -7.51 -4.11 -3.97
CA TRP A 33 -8.21 -2.84 -3.96
C TRP A 33 -7.36 -1.75 -3.31
N LEU A 34 -6.86 -1.97 -2.09
CA LEU A 34 -6.04 -0.98 -1.37
C LEU A 34 -4.79 -0.59 -2.17
N GLN A 35 -4.05 -1.56 -2.71
CA GLN A 35 -2.87 -1.30 -3.52
C GLN A 35 -3.22 -0.41 -4.73
N SER A 36 -4.27 -0.78 -5.47
CA SER A 36 -4.63 -0.10 -6.71
C SER A 36 -5.28 1.26 -6.47
N TYR A 37 -6.07 1.39 -5.39
CA TYR A 37 -6.67 2.64 -4.96
C TYR A 37 -5.61 3.66 -4.54
N LEU A 38 -4.65 3.25 -3.71
CA LEU A 38 -3.58 4.13 -3.23
C LEU A 38 -2.57 4.50 -4.33
N SER A 39 -2.35 3.62 -5.31
CA SER A 39 -1.50 3.90 -6.47
C SER A 39 -2.23 4.59 -7.62
N ASN A 40 -3.50 4.98 -7.45
CA ASN A 40 -4.35 5.57 -8.49
C ASN A 40 -4.39 4.75 -9.79
N SER A 41 -4.36 3.43 -9.68
CA SER A 41 -4.58 2.53 -10.81
C SER A 41 -6.07 2.39 -11.08
N SER A 42 -6.47 2.37 -12.34
CA SER A 42 -7.88 2.39 -12.72
C SER A 42 -8.52 1.01 -12.67
N ASP A 43 -7.74 -0.04 -12.95
CA ASP A 43 -8.22 -1.41 -13.09
C ASP A 43 -7.30 -2.41 -12.40
N ILE A 44 -7.90 -3.52 -11.99
CA ILE A 44 -7.22 -4.73 -11.54
C ILE A 44 -7.46 -5.82 -12.58
N CYS A 45 -6.39 -6.43 -13.05
CA CYS A 45 -6.40 -7.53 -14.01
C CYS A 45 -5.88 -8.80 -13.32
N VAL A 46 -6.65 -9.88 -13.34
CA VAL A 46 -6.32 -11.13 -12.65
C VAL A 46 -6.21 -12.27 -13.67
N GLY A 47 -5.02 -12.85 -13.77
CA GLY A 47 -4.79 -14.09 -14.51
C GLY A 47 -5.02 -15.32 -13.62
N LEU A 48 -5.79 -16.28 -14.12
CA LEU A 48 -6.05 -17.55 -13.45
C LEU A 48 -5.19 -18.65 -14.08
N LYS A 49 -4.25 -19.19 -13.29
CA LYS A 49 -3.38 -20.29 -13.68
C LYS A 49 -4.06 -21.62 -13.42
N ASP A 50 -4.04 -22.51 -14.41
CA ASP A 50 -4.44 -23.92 -14.22
C ASP A 50 -3.39 -24.69 -13.38
N ALA A 51 -3.60 -25.99 -13.19
CA ALA A 51 -2.70 -26.86 -12.43
C ALA A 51 -1.28 -26.95 -13.02
N ASP A 52 -1.16 -26.77 -14.34
CA ASP A 52 0.11 -26.77 -15.07
C ASP A 52 0.81 -25.40 -15.00
N GLY A 53 0.17 -24.41 -14.38
CA GLY A 53 0.69 -23.05 -14.22
C GLY A 53 0.40 -22.11 -15.39
N PHE A 54 -0.38 -22.54 -16.39
CA PHE A 54 -0.71 -21.75 -17.57
C PHE A 54 -2.02 -20.97 -17.41
N ILE A 55 -2.08 -19.78 -18.02
CA ILE A 55 -3.32 -18.98 -18.10
C ILE A 55 -3.99 -19.31 -19.42
N ARG A 56 -5.01 -20.18 -19.38
CA ARG A 56 -5.79 -20.57 -20.57
C ARG A 56 -7.10 -19.83 -20.72
N MET A 57 -7.61 -19.27 -19.63
CA MET A 57 -8.84 -18.47 -19.62
C MET A 57 -8.51 -16.98 -19.82
N PRO A 58 -9.44 -16.19 -20.39
CA PRO A 58 -9.31 -14.75 -20.41
C PRO A 58 -9.06 -14.17 -19.02
N VAL A 59 -8.17 -13.19 -18.95
CA VAL A 59 -7.91 -12.46 -17.71
C VAL A 59 -9.19 -11.77 -17.24
N GLN A 60 -9.37 -11.75 -15.93
CA GLN A 60 -10.52 -11.14 -15.30
C GLN A 60 -10.20 -9.67 -15.00
N LEU A 61 -11.02 -8.76 -15.49
CA LEU A 61 -10.82 -7.31 -15.32
C LEU A 61 -11.91 -6.73 -14.40
N ASN A 62 -11.53 -5.83 -13.50
CA ASN A 62 -12.48 -5.06 -12.70
C ASN A 62 -11.94 -3.66 -12.44
N GLN A 63 -12.83 -2.66 -12.51
CA GLN A 63 -12.48 -1.29 -12.19
C GLN A 63 -12.33 -1.13 -10.68
N VAL A 64 -11.29 -0.43 -10.25
CA VAL A 64 -10.98 -0.25 -8.82
C VAL A 64 -12.11 0.43 -8.07
N LYS A 65 -12.83 1.35 -8.72
CA LYS A 65 -14.00 2.05 -8.14
C LYS A 65 -15.22 1.14 -7.93
N ASP A 66 -15.32 0.04 -8.65
CA ASP A 66 -16.49 -0.85 -8.62
C ASP A 66 -16.28 -2.04 -7.69
N LEU A 67 -15.03 -2.48 -7.50
CA LEU A 67 -14.67 -3.61 -6.66
C LEU A 67 -15.28 -3.56 -5.24
N PRO A 68 -15.36 -2.42 -4.54
CA PRO A 68 -15.92 -2.38 -3.19
C PRO A 68 -17.42 -2.54 -3.04
N ARG A 69 -18.21 -2.31 -4.10
CA ARG A 69 -19.67 -2.16 -4.00
C ARG A 69 -20.36 -3.37 -3.38
N ASN A 70 -19.82 -4.56 -3.64
CA ASN A 70 -20.39 -5.82 -3.21
C ASN A 70 -19.41 -6.59 -2.33
N GLN A 71 -18.77 -5.96 -1.35
CA GLN A 71 -17.76 -6.61 -0.50
C GLN A 71 -18.19 -6.70 0.95
N THR A 72 -17.62 -7.67 1.67
CA THR A 72 -17.83 -7.81 3.12
C THR A 72 -17.06 -6.77 3.92
N TRP A 73 -15.93 -6.30 3.39
CA TRP A 73 -15.15 -5.19 3.93
C TRP A 73 -15.73 -3.85 3.50
N LYS A 74 -15.59 -2.83 4.36
CA LYS A 74 -16.17 -1.50 4.18
C LYS A 74 -15.05 -0.49 3.85
N PRO A 75 -15.01 0.10 2.64
CA PRO A 75 -13.96 1.05 2.23
C PRO A 75 -13.71 2.18 3.22
N HIS A 76 -14.80 2.80 3.69
CA HIS A 76 -14.71 3.94 4.60
C HIS A 76 -14.06 3.56 5.94
N ILE A 77 -14.19 2.32 6.41
CA ILE A 77 -13.52 1.85 7.62
C ILE A 77 -12.01 1.73 7.35
N CYS A 78 -11.61 1.11 6.24
CA CYS A 78 -10.20 0.95 5.87
C CYS A 78 -9.50 2.30 5.68
N ILE A 79 -10.13 3.22 4.93
CA ILE A 79 -9.56 4.55 4.67
C ILE A 79 -9.55 5.42 5.93
N ARG A 80 -10.58 5.33 6.79
CA ARG A 80 -10.57 6.04 8.08
C ARG A 80 -9.48 5.52 9.00
N PHE A 81 -9.26 4.21 9.06
CA PHE A 81 -8.14 3.63 9.80
C PHE A 81 -6.80 4.17 9.29
N LEU A 82 -6.59 4.15 7.97
CA LEU A 82 -5.38 4.72 7.35
C LEU A 82 -5.19 6.19 7.73
N LEU A 83 -6.24 7.01 7.61
CA LEU A 83 -6.18 8.43 7.98
C LEU A 83 -5.82 8.63 9.46
N THR A 84 -6.43 7.86 10.36
CA THR A 84 -6.10 7.91 11.79
C THR A 84 -4.64 7.54 12.05
N MET A 85 -4.13 6.51 11.37
CA MET A 85 -2.72 6.11 11.47
C MET A 85 -1.76 7.18 10.96
N LEU A 86 -2.06 7.79 9.81
CA LEU A 86 -1.23 8.87 9.26
C LEU A 86 -1.20 10.08 10.18
N LYS A 87 -2.35 10.47 10.75
CA LYS A 87 -2.43 11.56 11.75
C LYS A 87 -1.63 11.25 13.01
N LEU A 88 -1.66 9.99 13.47
CA LEU A 88 -0.86 9.55 14.61
C LEU A 88 0.64 9.69 14.29
N ILE A 89 1.08 9.24 13.12
CA ILE A 89 2.48 9.34 12.67
C ILE A 89 2.90 10.82 12.61
N GLU A 90 2.12 11.65 11.93
CA GLU A 90 2.35 13.10 11.80
C GLU A 90 2.48 13.79 13.16
N THR A 91 1.53 13.54 14.06
CA THR A 91 1.54 14.13 15.41
C THR A 91 2.76 13.67 16.22
N THR A 92 3.04 12.36 16.18
CA THR A 92 4.15 11.73 16.92
C THR A 92 5.52 12.24 16.46
N MET A 93 5.66 12.54 15.17
CA MET A 93 6.91 12.95 14.55
C MET A 93 7.04 14.47 14.36
N SER A 94 6.03 15.26 14.76
CA SER A 94 5.95 16.71 14.53
C SER A 94 7.16 17.52 15.03
N SER A 95 7.83 17.07 16.10
CA SER A 95 9.00 17.74 16.69
C SER A 95 10.34 17.16 16.25
N VAL A 96 10.34 16.19 15.33
CA VAL A 96 11.55 15.47 14.92
C VAL A 96 12.29 16.26 13.85
N ASN A 97 13.44 16.84 14.21
CA ASN A 97 14.32 17.56 13.29
C ASN A 97 15.69 16.88 13.11
N CYS A 98 15.73 15.54 13.19
CA CYS A 98 16.95 14.78 12.99
C CYS A 98 16.72 13.72 11.91
N PRO A 99 17.44 13.76 10.78
CA PRO A 99 17.21 12.85 9.65
C PRO A 99 17.61 11.39 9.95
N TYR A 100 18.32 11.17 11.06
CA TYR A 100 18.74 9.83 11.48
C TYR A 100 17.74 9.18 12.45
N THR A 101 16.90 9.97 13.11
CA THR A 101 15.92 9.48 14.07
C THR A 101 14.81 8.72 13.35
N VAL A 102 14.58 7.47 13.75
CA VAL A 102 13.58 6.57 13.15
C VAL A 102 12.55 6.16 14.18
N TYR A 103 11.29 6.08 13.74
CA TYR A 103 10.18 5.56 14.54
C TYR A 103 9.67 4.26 13.92
N GLU A 104 9.58 3.21 14.73
CA GLU A 104 8.96 1.94 14.37
C GLU A 104 7.53 1.92 14.91
N PHE A 105 6.55 1.75 14.02
CA PHE A 105 5.16 1.53 14.36
C PHE A 105 4.81 0.06 14.09
N ALA A 106 4.38 -0.67 15.12
CA ALA A 106 4.04 -2.08 15.01
C ALA A 106 2.63 -2.34 15.54
N TYR A 107 1.78 -3.01 14.75
CA TYR A 107 0.48 -3.46 15.22
C TYR A 107 0.64 -4.76 16.02
N ASP A 108 0.20 -4.74 17.29
CA ASP A 108 0.12 -5.91 18.13
C ASP A 108 -1.33 -6.45 18.11
N SER A 109 -1.50 -7.63 17.50
CA SER A 109 -2.80 -8.28 17.38
C SER A 109 -3.35 -8.84 18.70
N PHE A 110 -2.50 -9.15 19.68
CA PHE A 110 -2.94 -9.68 20.97
C PHE A 110 -3.55 -8.59 21.84
N THR A 111 -2.93 -7.41 21.83
CA THR A 111 -3.40 -6.25 22.60
C THR A 111 -4.25 -5.29 21.77
N THR A 112 -4.38 -5.53 20.46
CA THR A 112 -5.12 -4.69 19.50
C THR A 112 -4.67 -3.22 19.50
N CYS A 113 -3.37 -2.99 19.71
CA CYS A 113 -2.77 -1.68 19.87
C CYS A 113 -1.60 -1.46 18.89
N ILE A 114 -1.29 -0.19 18.63
CA ILE A 114 -0.07 0.19 17.92
C ILE A 114 1.03 0.44 18.95
N LYS A 115 2.11 -0.33 18.87
CA LYS A 115 3.34 -0.11 19.64
C LYS A 115 4.25 0.83 18.87
N LEU A 116 4.96 1.67 19.62
CA LEU A 116 5.90 2.65 19.10
C LEU A 116 7.29 2.40 19.70
N LYS A 117 8.32 2.38 18.86
CA LYS A 117 9.72 2.49 19.32
C LYS A 117 10.39 3.65 18.62
N LYS A 118 11.26 4.35 19.35
CA LYS A 118 12.02 5.50 18.85
C LYS A 118 13.52 5.17 18.90
N HIS A 119 14.17 5.26 17.76
CA HIS A 119 15.62 5.09 17.60
C HIS A 119 16.23 6.47 17.36
N ILE A 120 17.01 6.97 18.34
CA ILE A 120 17.53 8.34 18.32
C ILE A 120 18.92 8.36 17.70
N GLY A 121 19.14 9.28 16.77
CA GLY A 121 20.44 9.43 16.09
C GLY A 121 20.71 8.32 15.07
N LYS A 122 21.96 8.22 14.61
CA LYS A 122 22.35 7.27 13.57
C LYS A 122 22.45 5.86 14.14
N THR A 123 21.61 4.96 13.65
CA THR A 123 21.50 3.55 14.07
C THR A 123 21.40 2.64 12.85
N GLU A 124 21.39 1.33 13.06
CA GLU A 124 21.13 0.34 12.00
C GLU A 124 19.75 0.48 11.33
N TYR A 125 18.82 1.19 11.96
CA TYR A 125 17.48 1.46 11.41
C TYR A 125 17.43 2.71 10.54
N SER A 126 18.47 3.56 10.56
CA SER A 126 18.53 4.77 9.73
C SER A 126 18.60 4.39 8.25
N PHE A 127 17.63 4.84 7.46
CA PHE A 127 17.44 4.40 6.07
C PHE A 127 17.65 5.49 5.01
N LEU A 128 17.79 6.76 5.41
CA LEU A 128 18.11 7.84 4.48
C LEU A 128 19.61 7.82 4.17
N SER A 129 19.96 7.92 2.89
CA SER A 129 21.36 8.02 2.46
C SER A 129 21.94 9.40 2.83
N GLU A 130 23.24 9.47 3.07
CA GLU A 130 23.92 10.75 3.34
C GLU A 130 23.78 11.73 2.16
N GLU A 131 23.77 11.22 0.93
CA GLU A 131 23.54 12.03 -0.27
C GLU A 131 22.16 12.70 -0.25
N TYR A 132 21.10 11.95 0.09
CA TYR A 132 19.75 12.49 0.18
C TYR A 132 19.62 13.52 1.30
N ILE A 133 20.21 13.24 2.47
CA ILE A 133 20.23 14.17 3.61
C ILE A 133 20.92 15.48 3.23
N GLU A 134 22.08 15.39 2.58
CA GLU A 134 22.85 16.56 2.15
C GLU A 134 22.08 17.38 1.09
N HIS A 135 21.42 16.70 0.15
CA HIS A 135 20.54 17.34 -0.82
C HIS A 135 19.42 18.14 -0.15
N CYS A 136 18.71 17.56 0.82
CA CYS A 136 17.65 18.24 1.54
C CYS A 136 18.17 19.44 2.34
N ARG A 137 19.30 19.31 3.05
CA ARG A 137 19.90 20.41 3.83
C ARG A 137 20.20 21.63 2.95
N LYS A 138 20.70 21.42 1.74
CA LYS A 138 20.97 22.50 0.77
C LYS A 138 19.70 23.22 0.33
N GLN A 139 18.59 22.50 0.15
CA GLN A 139 17.32 23.10 -0.27
C GLN A 139 16.60 23.85 0.85
N THR A 140 16.70 23.38 2.10
CA THR A 140 16.02 24.01 3.26
C THR A 140 16.84 25.15 3.89
N SER A 141 18.10 25.34 3.47
CA SER A 141 18.97 26.44 3.93
C SER A 141 18.90 27.70 3.04
N MET A 142 18.10 27.66 1.96
CA MET A 142 17.69 28.83 1.16
C MET A 142 16.35 29.35 1.67
#